data_AF-A0A530LKP2-F1
#
_entry.id   AF-A0A530LKP2-F1
#
_cell.length_a   1.000
_cell.length_b   1.000
_cell.length_c   1.000
_cell.angle_alpha   90.00
_cell.angle_beta   90.00
_cell.angle_gamma   90.00
#
_symmetry.space_group_name_H-M   'P 1'
#
loop_
_entity.id
_entity.type
_entity.pdbx_description
1 polymer ?
#
loop_
_entity_poly.entity_id
_entity_poly.type
_entity_poly.pdbx_seq_one_letter_code
_entity_poly.pdbx_strand_id
1 'polypeptide(L)'
;RLQSRLILNHQIYKGNSSASFDHGLMRLESELATHGHPSEIIWSSSPEWPDLGEAYSEWLNECSNRLKTSISALAQFVEFKTVVLSSYAPQKVTKALCADISGAFAEIEALPARITISPKAVGAASLPFSSRFMIQ
;
A
#
# COMPACT_ATOMS: atom_id res chain seq x y z
N ARG A 1 12.82 3.92 -30.09
CA ARG A 1 13.01 3.61 -28.65
C ARG A 1 11.66 3.18 -28.10
N LEU A 2 11.51 1.92 -27.68
CA LEU A 2 10.25 1.38 -27.15
C LEU A 2 10.16 1.77 -25.66
N GLN A 3 9.19 2.58 -25.27
CA GLN A 3 8.87 2.80 -23.85
C GLN A 3 7.73 1.84 -23.49
N SER A 4 8.06 0.75 -22.79
CA SER A 4 7.05 -0.10 -22.16
C SER A 4 6.64 0.53 -20.82
N ARG A 5 5.38 0.92 -20.69
CA ARG A 5 4.78 1.31 -19.40
C ARG A 5 3.84 0.21 -18.96
N LEU A 6 4.21 -0.49 -17.89
CA LEU A 6 3.32 -1.45 -17.25
C LEU A 6 2.38 -0.68 -16.31
N ILE A 7 1.11 -0.57 -16.68
CA ILE A 7 0.07 0.01 -15.83
C ILE A 7 -0.75 -1.15 -15.27
N LEU A 8 -0.41 -1.61 -14.07
CA LEU A 8 -1.19 -2.60 -13.34
C LEU A 8 -2.41 -1.92 -12.71
N ASN A 9 -3.51 -1.87 -13.45
CA ASN A 9 -4.78 -1.39 -12.94
C ASN A 9 -5.52 -2.56 -12.29
N HIS A 10 -5.61 -2.59 -10.96
CA HIS A 10 -6.28 -3.68 -10.23
C HIS A 10 -7.77 -3.85 -10.63
N GLN A 11 -8.39 -2.84 -11.25
CA GLN A 11 -9.77 -2.91 -11.73
C GLN A 11 -9.95 -3.71 -13.04
N ILE A 12 -8.87 -4.11 -13.73
CA ILE A 12 -8.94 -4.89 -14.98
C ILE A 12 -8.60 -6.37 -14.76
N TYR A 13 -8.12 -6.75 -13.57
CA TYR A 13 -7.85 -8.15 -13.25
C TYR A 13 -9.05 -8.80 -12.56
N LYS A 14 -10.09 -9.14 -13.33
CA LYS A 14 -10.93 -10.31 -13.01
C LYS A 14 -10.16 -11.57 -13.43
N GLY A 15 -8.97 -11.76 -12.86
CA GLY A 15 -8.29 -13.04 -12.93
C GLY A 15 -9.07 -14.01 -12.05
N ASN A 16 -9.39 -15.20 -12.57
CA ASN A 16 -9.86 -16.35 -11.78
C ASN A 16 -8.75 -16.88 -10.84
N SER A 17 -8.14 -16.00 -10.04
CA SER A 17 -7.29 -16.41 -8.94
C SER A 17 -8.19 -16.72 -7.76
N SER A 18 -8.35 -18.00 -7.45
CA SER A 18 -9.05 -18.52 -6.27
C SER A 18 -8.39 -18.12 -4.94
N ALA A 19 -7.27 -17.40 -4.99
CA ALA A 19 -6.56 -16.89 -3.83
C ALA A 19 -7.00 -15.43 -3.56
N SER A 20 -8.10 -15.27 -2.83
CA SER A 20 -8.35 -14.01 -2.11
C SER A 20 -7.39 -14.01 -0.92
N PHE A 21 -6.22 -13.41 -1.11
CA PHE A 21 -5.25 -13.18 -0.05
C PHE A 21 -5.78 -12.04 0.82
N ASP A 22 -6.73 -12.36 1.71
CA ASP A 22 -7.24 -11.42 2.67
C ASP A 22 -6.17 -11.16 3.74
N HIS A 23 -5.28 -10.22 3.46
CA HIS A 23 -4.29 -9.69 4.42
C HIS A 23 -4.43 -8.17 4.59
N GLY A 24 -5.56 -7.63 4.12
CA GLY A 24 -5.84 -6.21 4.17
C GLY A 24 -6.57 -5.83 5.45
N LEU A 25 -7.32 -4.73 5.38
CA LEU A 25 -8.17 -4.26 6.49
C LEU A 25 -9.29 -5.25 6.84
N MET A 26 -9.76 -6.05 5.87
CA MET A 26 -10.81 -7.06 6.11
C MET A 26 -10.31 -8.20 7.01
N ARG A 27 -9.07 -8.68 6.83
CA ARG A 27 -8.43 -9.58 7.80
C ARG A 27 -8.34 -8.98 9.19
N LEU A 28 -7.88 -7.73 9.32
CA LEU A 28 -7.82 -7.04 10.61
C LEU A 28 -9.20 -6.94 11.26
N GLU A 29 -10.24 -6.62 10.47
CA GLU A 29 -11.63 -6.61 10.91
C GLU A 29 -12.05 -7.94 11.52
N SER A 30 -11.78 -9.04 10.81
CA SER A 30 -12.12 -10.40 11.23
C SER A 30 -11.41 -10.79 12.53
N GLU A 31 -10.13 -10.45 12.67
CA GLU A 31 -9.36 -10.73 13.88
C GLU A 31 -9.87 -9.90 15.07
N LEU A 32 -10.15 -8.61 14.87
CA LEU A 32 -10.71 -7.76 15.93
C LEU A 32 -12.09 -8.25 16.37
N ALA A 33 -12.94 -8.64 15.44
CA ALA A 33 -14.26 -9.20 15.74
C ALA A 33 -14.17 -10.50 16.54
N THR A 34 -13.20 -11.37 16.21
CA THR A 34 -12.96 -12.64 16.92
C THR A 34 -12.52 -12.40 18.38
N HIS A 35 -11.79 -11.32 18.64
CA HIS A 35 -11.31 -10.94 19.97
C HIS A 35 -12.27 -10.00 20.72
N GLY A 36 -13.45 -9.72 20.18
CA GLY A 36 -14.45 -8.84 20.81
C GLY A 36 -14.08 -7.35 20.83
N HIS A 37 -13.11 -6.93 20.02
CA HIS A 37 -12.75 -5.53 19.86
C HIS A 37 -13.69 -4.82 18.87
N PRO A 38 -13.97 -3.52 19.06
CA PRO A 38 -14.78 -2.75 18.13
C PRO A 38 -14.04 -2.63 16.79
N SER A 39 -14.48 -3.36 15.77
CA SER A 39 -13.85 -3.41 14.46
C SER A 39 -14.23 -2.22 13.57
N GLU A 40 -15.42 -1.62 13.77
CA GLU A 40 -15.91 -0.49 12.94
C GLU A 40 -14.96 0.72 12.94
N ILE A 41 -14.15 0.88 14.00
CA ILE A 41 -13.20 1.98 14.11
C ILE A 41 -12.15 1.98 12.98
N ILE A 42 -11.82 0.81 12.42
CA ILE A 42 -10.81 0.71 11.36
C ILE A 42 -11.30 1.26 10.01
N TRP A 43 -12.62 1.35 9.84
CA TRP A 43 -13.29 1.92 8.67
C TRP A 43 -13.67 3.39 8.86
N SER A 44 -13.56 3.90 10.08
CA SER A 44 -13.80 5.31 10.37
C SER A 44 -12.73 6.20 9.71
N SER A 45 -13.09 7.45 9.39
CA SER A 45 -12.12 8.46 8.93
C SER A 45 -11.26 9.02 10.08
N SER A 46 -11.12 8.28 11.19
CA SER A 46 -10.34 8.71 12.34
C SER A 46 -8.86 8.86 11.95
N PRO A 47 -8.18 9.94 12.36
CA PRO A 47 -6.78 10.17 12.04
C PRO A 47 -5.84 9.14 12.71
N GLU A 48 -6.32 8.47 13.75
CA GLU A 48 -5.62 7.40 14.46
C GLU A 48 -6.62 6.33 14.92
N TRP A 49 -6.14 5.09 15.00
CA TRP A 49 -6.87 4.02 15.67
C TRP A 49 -6.51 4.00 17.15
N PRO A 50 -7.44 3.57 18.04
CA PRO A 50 -7.13 3.28 19.42
C PRO A 50 -6.10 2.13 19.53
N ASP A 51 -5.70 1.81 20.75
CA ASP A 51 -4.92 0.58 20.96
C ASP A 51 -5.79 -0.64 20.62
N LEU A 52 -5.41 -1.32 19.54
CA LEU A 52 -6.05 -2.53 19.01
C LEU A 52 -5.32 -3.80 19.46
N GLY A 53 -4.32 -3.67 20.34
CA GLY A 53 -3.63 -4.78 20.97
C GLY A 53 -2.78 -5.64 20.02
N GLU A 54 -2.68 -6.92 20.38
CA GLU A 54 -1.83 -7.90 19.72
C GLU A 54 -2.26 -8.14 18.26
N ALA A 55 -3.56 -8.23 18.01
CA ALA A 55 -4.12 -8.43 16.66
C ALA A 55 -3.63 -7.38 15.66
N TYR A 56 -3.53 -6.11 16.07
CA TYR A 56 -2.98 -5.05 15.22
C TYR A 56 -1.49 -5.20 14.98
N SER A 57 -0.72 -5.58 16.00
CA SER A 57 0.73 -5.72 15.89
C SER A 57 1.11 -6.90 14.99
N GLU A 58 0.41 -8.03 15.13
CA GLU A 58 0.56 -9.19 14.25
C GLU A 58 0.17 -8.87 12.81
N TRP A 59 -0.98 -8.20 12.62
CA TRP A 59 -1.43 -7.77 11.31
C TRP A 59 -0.44 -6.82 10.63
N LEU A 60 0.11 -5.85 11.37
CA LEU A 60 1.09 -4.89 10.86
C LEU A 60 2.37 -5.59 10.39
N ASN A 61 2.86 -6.54 11.20
CA ASN A 61 4.03 -7.36 10.86
C ASN A 61 3.78 -8.22 9.62
N GLU A 62 2.60 -8.86 9.53
CA GLU A 62 2.23 -9.67 8.37
C GLU A 62 2.15 -8.81 7.09
N CYS A 63 1.49 -7.66 7.17
CA CYS A 63 1.42 -6.69 6.07
C CYS A 63 2.81 -6.27 5.61
N SER A 64 3.67 -5.90 6.56
CA SER A 64 5.02 -5.46 6.23
C SER A 64 5.85 -6.56 5.58
N ASN A 65 5.83 -7.78 6.12
CA ASN A 65 6.54 -8.92 5.54
C ASN A 65 6.09 -9.19 4.10
N ARG A 66 4.78 -9.15 3.83
CA ARG A 66 4.24 -9.32 2.48
C ARG A 66 4.67 -8.21 1.52
N LEU A 67 4.67 -6.96 1.98
CA LEU A 67 5.16 -5.83 1.19
C LEU A 67 6.64 -6.00 0.88
N LYS A 68 7.46 -6.39 1.86
CA LYS A 68 8.89 -6.68 1.66
C LYS A 68 9.11 -7.80 0.64
N THR A 69 8.38 -8.92 0.76
CA THR A 69 8.45 -10.00 -0.24
C THR A 69 8.08 -9.51 -1.64
N SER A 70 7.03 -8.69 -1.76
CA SER A 70 6.59 -8.14 -3.05
C SER A 70 7.61 -7.17 -3.64
N ILE A 71 8.21 -6.30 -2.82
CA ILE A 71 9.26 -5.37 -3.21
C ILE A 71 10.51 -6.13 -3.68
N SER A 72 10.93 -7.15 -2.93
CA SER A 72 12.06 -8.00 -3.31
C SER A 72 11.81 -8.75 -4.62
N ALA A 73 10.59 -9.25 -4.84
CA ALA A 73 10.21 -9.86 -6.11
C ALA A 73 10.25 -8.86 -7.26
N LEU A 74 9.73 -7.65 -7.08
CA LEU A 74 9.74 -6.59 -8.10
C LEU A 74 11.16 -6.11 -8.43
N ALA A 75 12.03 -6.00 -7.42
CA ALA A 75 13.41 -5.55 -7.58
C ALA A 75 14.25 -6.48 -8.48
N GLN A 76 13.84 -7.74 -8.64
CA GLN A 76 14.48 -8.67 -9.57
C GLN A 76 14.23 -8.33 -11.05
N PHE A 77 13.19 -7.53 -11.34
CA PHE A 77 12.79 -7.19 -12.71
C PHE A 77 13.03 -5.74 -13.06
N VAL A 78 12.95 -4.83 -12.08
CA VAL A 78 13.01 -3.38 -12.29
C VAL A 78 13.89 -2.76 -11.22
N GLU A 79 14.84 -1.94 -11.64
CA GLU A 79 15.59 -1.09 -10.71
C GLU A 79 14.73 0.12 -10.33
N PHE A 80 14.44 0.25 -9.04
CA PHE A 80 13.75 1.41 -8.47
C PHE A 80 14.34 1.76 -7.12
N LYS A 81 14.32 3.05 -6.79
CA LYS A 81 14.88 3.59 -5.54
C LYS A 81 13.82 4.01 -4.54
N THR A 82 12.55 4.06 -4.96
CA THR A 82 11.48 4.61 -4.13
C THR A 82 10.20 3.81 -4.29
N VAL A 83 9.58 3.48 -3.16
CA VAL A 83 8.25 2.87 -3.08
C VAL A 83 7.31 3.85 -2.38
N VAL A 84 6.21 4.21 -3.04
CA VAL A 84 5.18 5.08 -2.44
C VAL A 84 4.01 4.22 -1.98
N LEU A 85 3.76 4.22 -0.66
CA LEU A 85 2.67 3.45 -0.06
C LEU A 85 1.41 4.31 0.09
N SER A 86 0.34 3.92 -0.59
CA SER A 86 -0.99 4.50 -0.45
C SER A 86 -1.90 3.48 0.24
N SER A 87 -2.63 3.92 1.27
CA SER A 87 -3.52 3.06 2.06
C SER A 87 -4.75 3.84 2.52
N TYR A 88 -5.83 3.10 2.79
CA TYR A 88 -7.00 3.61 3.52
C TYR A 88 -6.77 3.64 5.04
N ALA A 89 -5.72 2.98 5.53
CA ALA A 89 -5.34 3.04 6.94
C ALA A 89 -4.83 4.44 7.34
N PRO A 90 -4.92 4.80 8.63
CA PRO A 90 -4.39 6.05 9.15
C PRO A 90 -2.92 6.28 8.78
N GLN A 91 -2.53 7.55 8.71
CA GLN A 91 -1.18 7.93 8.29
C GLN A 91 -0.09 7.31 9.20
N LYS A 92 -0.39 7.12 10.49
CA LYS A 92 0.49 6.45 11.45
C LYS A 92 0.83 5.02 11.03
N VAL A 93 -0.16 4.25 10.57
CA VAL A 93 0.01 2.87 10.09
C VAL A 93 0.89 2.87 8.84
N THR A 94 0.58 3.74 7.88
CA THR A 94 1.36 3.87 6.63
C THR A 94 2.81 4.25 6.92
N LYS A 95 3.06 5.19 7.85
CA LYS A 95 4.40 5.59 8.26
C LYS A 95 5.17 4.45 8.93
N ALA A 96 4.52 3.67 9.79
CA ALA A 96 5.14 2.51 10.44
C ALA A 96 5.58 1.46 9.40
N LEU A 97 4.70 1.13 8.44
CA LEU A 97 5.04 0.23 7.33
C LEU A 97 6.19 0.77 6.48
N CYS A 98 6.18 2.05 6.12
CA CYS A 98 7.27 2.67 5.37
C CYS A 98 8.60 2.62 6.13
N ALA A 99 8.61 2.90 7.44
CA ALA A 99 9.82 2.83 8.25
C ALA A 99 10.40 1.41 8.28
N ASP A 100 9.54 0.40 8.46
CA ASP A 100 9.96 -1.00 8.49
C ASP A 100 10.46 -1.50 7.13
N ILE A 101 9.85 -1.05 6.03
CA ILE A 101 10.33 -1.35 4.67
C ILE A 101 11.69 -0.68 4.41
N SER A 102 11.83 0.62 4.68
CA SER A 102 13.10 1.35 4.50
C SER A 102 14.23 0.76 5.36
N GLY A 103 13.91 0.21 6.54
CA GLY A 103 14.89 -0.50 7.37
C GLY A 103 15.35 -1.84 6.78
N ALA A 104 14.52 -2.49 5.96
CA ALA A 104 14.84 -3.77 5.34
C ALA A 104 15.61 -3.65 4.01
N PHE A 105 15.52 -2.51 3.33
CA PHE A 105 16.14 -2.29 2.02
C PHE A 105 17.02 -1.03 2.03
N ALA A 106 18.33 -1.20 2.05
CA ALA A 106 19.27 -0.07 2.13
C ALA A 106 19.18 0.90 0.94
N GLU A 107 18.81 0.42 -0.25
CA GLU A 107 18.78 1.20 -1.50
C GLU A 107 17.36 1.65 -1.90
N ILE A 108 16.33 1.28 -1.13
CA ILE A 108 14.94 1.56 -1.43
C ILE A 108 14.33 2.40 -0.31
N GLU A 109 13.95 3.63 -0.64
CA GLU A 109 13.22 4.51 0.25
C GLU A 109 11.71 4.26 0.15
N ALA A 110 11.05 3.91 1.25
CA ALA A 110 9.60 3.83 1.31
C ALA A 110 8.98 5.12 1.88
N LEU A 111 8.02 5.69 1.15
CA LEU A 111 7.38 6.97 1.49
C LEU A 111 5.85 6.83 1.55
N PRO A 112 5.18 7.45 2.54
CA PRO A 112 3.72 7.50 2.54
C PRO A 112 3.24 8.42 1.40
N ALA A 113 2.15 8.04 0.74
CA ALA A 113 1.52 8.87 -0.27
C ALA A 113 1.03 10.19 0.35
N ARG A 114 1.37 11.32 -0.29
CA ARG A 114 0.94 12.66 0.13
C ARG A 114 -0.41 13.08 -0.45
N ILE A 115 -0.79 12.49 -1.58
CA ILE A 115 -2.08 12.75 -2.23
C ILE A 115 -3.08 11.74 -1.69
N THR A 116 -3.89 12.17 -0.74
CA THR A 116 -4.93 11.34 -0.10
C THR A 116 -6.28 11.47 -0.79
N ILE A 117 -6.58 12.63 -1.38
CA ILE A 117 -7.85 12.90 -2.06
C ILE A 117 -7.67 12.67 -3.57
N SER A 118 -8.46 11.74 -4.11
CA SER A 118 -8.55 11.45 -5.54
C SER A 118 -7.19 11.28 -6.24
N PRO A 119 -6.25 10.47 -5.71
CA PRO A 119 -4.91 10.30 -6.30
C PRO A 119 -4.96 9.82 -7.75
N LYS A 120 -5.98 9.02 -8.10
CA LYS A 120 -6.24 8.58 -9.48
C LYS A 120 -6.60 9.75 -10.40
N ALA A 121 -7.41 10.71 -9.93
CA ALA A 121 -7.80 11.87 -10.73
C ALA A 121 -6.61 12.81 -10.95
N VAL A 122 -5.80 13.05 -9.90
CA VAL A 122 -4.56 13.83 -10.01
C VAL A 122 -3.58 13.16 -10.98
N GLY A 123 -3.43 11.84 -10.89
CA GLY A 123 -2.63 11.06 -11.84
C GLY A 123 -3.15 11.17 -13.28
N ALA A 124 -4.46 11.02 -13.50
CA ALA A 124 -5.06 11.14 -14.82
C ALA A 124 -4.88 12.55 -15.42
N ALA A 125 -5.03 13.59 -14.60
CA ALA A 125 -4.82 14.98 -15.02
C ALA A 125 -3.36 15.31 -15.30
N SER A 126 -2.41 14.64 -14.63
CA SER A 126 -0.97 14.88 -14.84
C SER A 126 -0.42 14.16 -16.08
N LEU A 127 -1.10 13.14 -16.61
CA LEU A 127 -0.65 12.41 -17.80
C LEU A 127 -0.56 13.31 -19.06
N PRO A 128 -1.59 14.11 -19.43
CA PRO A 128 -1.47 15.06 -20.54
C PRO A 128 -0.34 16.08 -20.32
N PHE A 129 -0.18 16.57 -19.09
CA PHE A 129 0.88 17.52 -18.74
C PHE A 129 2.28 16.91 -18.94
N SER A 130 2.52 15.70 -18.42
CA SER A 130 3.78 14.98 -18.59
C SER A 130 4.08 14.69 -20.06
N SER A 131 3.06 14.29 -20.85
CA SER A 131 3.23 14.00 -22.28
C SER A 131 3.63 15.21 -23.12
N ARG A 132 3.22 16.42 -22.73
CA ARG A 132 3.51 17.66 -23.48
C ARG A 132 4.80 18.35 -23.05
N PHE A 133 5.20 18.19 -21.79
CA PHE A 133 6.24 19.04 -21.20
C PHE A 133 7.42 18.29 -20.56
N MET A 134 7.41 16.94 -20.50
CA MET A 134 8.49 16.15 -19.87
C MET A 134 9.22 15.21 -20.83
N ILE A 135 9.11 15.42 -22.15
CA ILE A 135 9.91 14.66 -23.13
C ILE A 135 11.32 15.27 -23.21
N GLN A 136 12.31 14.54 -22.69
CA GLN A 136 13.71 14.57 -23.16
C GLN A 136 14.09 13.17 -23.64
#